data_AF-R5W505-F1
#
_entry.id   AF-R5W505-F1
#
_cell.length_a   1.000
_cell.length_b   1.000
_cell.length_c   1.000
_cell.angle_alpha   90.00
_cell.angle_beta   90.00
_cell.angle_gamma   90.00
#
_symmetry.space_group_name_H-M   'P 1'
#
loop_
_entity.id
_entity.type
_entity.pdbx_description
1 polymer ?
#
loop_
_entity_poly.entity_id
_entity_poly.type
_entity_poly.pdbx_seq_one_letter_code
_entity_poly.pdbx_strand_id
1 'polypeptide(L)'
;MKKLWVGYLLMMLSTNIILCISPFENSQLVLFPPFIGYIVMAAAYHKLKKEDPVFGRNAAGVTAMAILMILRFVSDGLGLTAQIPHAYAFVLGVKLIEIGALIYFTKIPADLFARWEEEEEGEYHTRRLTVAWQNVAITQAASILGYFIRSFAMLLPLVCVITTILYLKDLRDVMNARQTQLEEKSEA
;
A
#
# COMPACT_ATOMS: atom_id res chain seq x y z
N MET A 1 -9.03 13.22 -5.02
CA MET A 1 -9.25 12.03 -4.16
C MET A 1 -9.40 10.68 -4.89
N LYS A 2 -10.40 10.43 -5.75
CA LYS A 2 -10.66 9.08 -6.35
C LYS A 2 -9.43 8.30 -6.88
N LYS A 3 -8.50 8.95 -7.60
CA LYS A 3 -7.28 8.30 -8.12
C LYS A 3 -6.33 7.82 -7.03
N LEU A 4 -6.27 8.53 -5.90
CA LEU A 4 -5.46 8.17 -4.74
C LEU A 4 -5.96 6.83 -4.16
N TRP A 5 -7.28 6.71 -3.95
CA TRP A 5 -7.89 5.48 -3.44
C TRP A 5 -7.66 4.29 -4.38
N VAL A 6 -7.84 4.48 -5.69
CA VAL A 6 -7.56 3.42 -6.70
C VAL A 6 -6.08 3.00 -6.65
N GLY A 7 -5.17 3.95 -6.49
CA GLY A 7 -3.75 3.66 -6.33
C GLY A 7 -3.46 2.77 -5.12
N TYR A 8 -4.01 3.12 -3.94
CA TYR A 8 -3.90 2.31 -2.72
C TYR A 8 -4.55 0.93 -2.86
N LEU A 9 -5.74 0.85 -3.46
CA LEU A 9 -6.43 -0.41 -3.73
C LEU A 9 -5.54 -1.36 -4.54
N LEU A 10 -5.02 -0.88 -5.68
CA LEU A 10 -4.19 -1.68 -6.57
C LEU A 10 -2.87 -2.07 -5.91
N MET A 11 -2.21 -1.13 -5.21
CA MET A 11 -0.97 -1.39 -4.48
C MET A 11 -1.18 -2.45 -3.40
N MET A 12 -2.19 -2.30 -2.55
CA MET A 12 -2.37 -3.22 -1.42
C MET A 12 -2.88 -4.59 -1.86
N LEU A 13 -3.83 -4.66 -2.81
CA LEU A 13 -4.31 -5.97 -3.29
C LEU A 13 -3.20 -6.76 -3.99
N SER A 14 -2.40 -6.13 -4.84
CA SER A 14 -1.30 -6.80 -5.54
C SER A 14 -0.24 -7.30 -4.56
N THR A 15 0.20 -6.47 -3.61
CA THR A 15 1.18 -6.88 -2.59
C THR A 15 0.67 -8.03 -1.73
N ASN A 16 -0.60 -7.99 -1.31
CA ASN A 16 -1.19 -9.08 -0.52
C ASN A 16 -1.35 -10.37 -1.32
N ILE A 17 -1.79 -10.31 -2.58
CA ILE A 17 -1.92 -11.49 -3.44
C ILE A 17 -0.54 -12.14 -3.65
N ILE A 18 0.51 -11.35 -3.87
CA ILE A 18 1.88 -11.87 -4.00
C ILE A 18 2.33 -12.54 -2.70
N LEU A 19 2.02 -11.95 -1.53
CA LEU A 19 2.31 -12.55 -0.23
C LEU A 19 1.47 -13.82 0.06
N CYS A 20 0.25 -13.92 -0.50
CA CYS A 20 -0.65 -15.08 -0.33
C CYS A 20 -0.24 -16.28 -1.17
N ILE A 21 0.12 -16.06 -2.43
CA ILE A 21 0.27 -17.14 -3.41
C ILE A 21 1.68 -17.71 -3.38
N SER A 22 2.66 -16.96 -2.87
CA SER A 22 4.03 -17.44 -2.88
C SER A 22 4.94 -16.77 -1.85
N PRO A 23 5.23 -17.47 -0.75
CA PRO A 23 6.48 -17.26 -0.03
C PRO A 23 7.67 -17.98 -0.70
N PHE A 24 7.45 -18.89 -1.68
CA PHE A 24 8.49 -19.83 -2.16
C PHE A 24 8.47 -20.24 -3.65
N GLU A 25 7.45 -19.89 -4.44
CA GLU A 25 7.36 -20.25 -5.86
C GLU A 25 7.32 -19.03 -6.79
N ASN A 26 8.04 -19.08 -7.90
CA ASN A 26 8.00 -18.06 -8.96
C ASN A 26 6.60 -17.99 -9.59
N SER A 27 5.63 -17.38 -8.90
CA SER A 27 4.25 -17.36 -9.38
C SER A 27 4.13 -16.26 -10.44
N GLN A 28 4.19 -16.71 -11.68
CA GLN A 28 3.83 -15.94 -12.89
C GLN A 28 2.35 -15.50 -12.87
N LEU A 29 1.59 -15.92 -11.86
CA LEU A 29 0.19 -15.58 -11.58
C LEU A 29 0.07 -14.33 -10.71
N VAL A 30 0.70 -13.23 -11.15
CA VAL A 30 0.40 -11.91 -10.61
C VAL A 30 -0.82 -11.37 -11.37
N LEU A 31 -2.01 -11.53 -10.81
CA LEU A 31 -3.29 -11.09 -11.42
C LEU A 31 -3.25 -9.59 -11.82
N PHE A 32 -2.53 -8.76 -11.04
CA PHE A 32 -2.21 -7.36 -11.35
C PHE A 32 -0.83 -6.98 -10.82
N PRO A 33 0.10 -6.51 -11.67
CA PRO A 33 1.42 -6.11 -11.21
C PRO A 33 1.39 -4.92 -10.23
N PRO A 34 2.13 -4.98 -9.10
CA PRO A 34 2.10 -3.96 -8.05
C PRO A 34 2.56 -2.57 -8.53
N PHE A 35 3.40 -2.52 -9.57
CA PHE A 35 3.82 -1.23 -10.15
C PHE A 35 2.66 -0.40 -10.68
N ILE A 36 1.54 -1.01 -11.13
CA ILE A 36 0.38 -0.26 -11.62
C ILE A 36 -0.21 0.60 -10.51
N GLY A 37 -0.32 0.05 -9.30
CA GLY A 37 -0.78 0.78 -8.12
C GLY A 37 0.13 1.99 -7.83
N TYR A 38 1.44 1.78 -7.81
CA TYR A 38 2.41 2.84 -7.59
C TYR A 38 2.39 3.93 -8.69
N ILE A 39 2.19 3.56 -9.96
CA ILE A 39 2.04 4.55 -11.06
C ILE A 39 0.78 5.39 -10.86
N VAL A 40 -0.35 4.77 -10.53
CA VAL A 40 -1.61 5.49 -10.26
C VAL A 40 -1.45 6.41 -9.04
N MET A 41 -0.76 5.94 -7.98
CA MET A 41 -0.43 6.77 -6.82
C MET A 41 0.48 7.93 -7.18
N ALA A 42 1.52 7.73 -8.00
CA ALA A 42 2.43 8.81 -8.42
C ALA A 42 1.66 9.90 -9.20
N ALA A 43 0.76 9.49 -10.10
CA ALA A 43 -0.11 10.41 -10.82
C ALA A 43 -1.08 11.16 -9.88
N ALA A 44 -1.58 10.49 -8.83
CA ALA A 44 -2.40 11.12 -7.81
C ALA A 44 -1.59 12.13 -7.00
N TYR A 45 -0.41 11.76 -6.52
CA TYR A 45 0.48 12.62 -5.72
C TYR A 45 0.89 13.87 -6.50
N HIS A 46 1.18 13.73 -7.79
CA HIS A 46 1.53 14.88 -8.64
C HIS A 46 0.38 15.91 -8.73
N LYS A 47 -0.87 15.46 -8.69
CA LYS A 47 -2.04 16.36 -8.66
C LYS A 47 -2.24 16.96 -7.26
N LEU A 48 -2.16 16.13 -6.23
CA LEU A 48 -2.44 16.49 -4.84
C LEU A 48 -1.31 17.28 -4.18
N LYS A 49 -0.11 17.38 -4.78
CA LYS A 49 0.98 18.21 -4.24
C LYS A 49 0.63 19.68 -4.08
N LYS A 50 -0.38 20.16 -4.80
CA LYS A 50 -0.91 21.52 -4.67
C LYS A 50 -1.87 21.67 -3.48
N GLU A 51 -2.47 20.57 -3.04
CA GLU A 51 -3.39 20.52 -1.90
C GLU A 51 -2.62 20.33 -0.58
N ASP A 52 -1.60 19.45 -0.55
CA ASP A 52 -0.76 19.27 0.64
C ASP A 52 0.70 18.95 0.26
N PRO A 53 1.70 19.57 0.94
CA PRO A 53 3.11 19.33 0.68
C PRO A 53 3.55 17.88 0.95
N VAL A 54 2.82 17.11 1.77
CA VAL A 54 3.13 15.71 2.07
C VAL A 54 3.18 14.85 0.81
N PHE A 55 2.32 15.12 -0.18
CA PHE A 55 2.31 14.38 -1.44
C PHE A 55 3.51 14.72 -2.31
N GLY A 56 3.95 15.98 -2.30
CA GLY A 56 5.17 16.41 -2.99
C GLY A 56 6.43 15.74 -2.41
N ARG A 57 6.54 15.71 -1.08
CA ARG A 57 7.68 15.09 -0.37
C ARG A 57 7.79 13.58 -0.63
N ASN A 58 6.66 12.91 -0.79
CA ASN A 58 6.60 11.46 -0.96
C ASN A 58 6.53 10.96 -2.40
N ALA A 59 6.35 11.86 -3.39
CA ALA A 59 6.22 11.49 -4.80
C ALA A 59 7.46 10.74 -5.34
N ALA A 60 8.66 11.13 -4.90
CA ALA A 60 9.90 10.46 -5.27
C ALA A 60 9.93 9.00 -4.78
N GLY A 61 9.49 8.75 -3.53
CA GLY A 61 9.42 7.42 -2.95
C GLY A 61 8.43 6.51 -3.68
N VAL A 62 7.23 7.03 -4.00
CA VAL A 62 6.23 6.27 -4.78
C VAL A 62 6.75 5.92 -6.17
N THR A 63 7.46 6.86 -6.81
CA THR A 63 8.06 6.64 -8.14
C THR A 63 9.19 5.62 -8.08
N ALA A 64 10.07 5.70 -7.07
CA ALA A 64 11.13 4.72 -6.86
C ALA A 64 10.56 3.31 -6.66
N MET A 65 9.48 3.17 -5.89
CA MET A 65 8.78 1.89 -5.75
C MET A 65 8.18 1.39 -7.05
N ALA A 66 7.58 2.26 -7.87
CA ALA A 66 7.08 1.88 -9.20
C ALA A 66 8.21 1.27 -10.05
N ILE A 67 9.38 1.93 -10.09
CA ILE A 67 10.55 1.45 -10.84
C ILE A 67 11.04 0.11 -10.28
N LEU A 68 11.20 -0.01 -8.96
CA LEU A 68 11.62 -1.26 -8.32
C LEU A 68 10.68 -2.41 -8.67
N MET A 69 9.37 -2.18 -8.63
CA MET A 69 8.36 -3.20 -8.95
C MET A 69 8.38 -3.58 -10.44
N ILE A 70 8.67 -2.65 -11.35
CA ILE A 70 8.86 -2.95 -12.78
C ILE A 70 10.10 -3.82 -12.98
N LEU A 71 11.23 -3.44 -12.39
CA LEU A 71 12.48 -4.20 -12.47
C LEU A 71 12.30 -5.62 -11.95
N ARG A 72 11.63 -5.76 -10.80
CA ARG A 72 11.28 -7.06 -10.25
C ARG A 72 10.40 -7.87 -11.19
N PHE A 73 9.31 -7.29 -11.69
CA PHE A 73 8.39 -7.97 -12.60
C PHE A 73 9.09 -8.47 -13.87
N VAL A 74 9.94 -7.64 -14.47
CA VAL A 74 10.74 -8.03 -15.66
C VAL A 74 11.75 -9.12 -15.30
N SER A 75 12.44 -8.99 -14.16
CA SER A 75 13.41 -9.97 -13.67
C SER A 75 12.78 -11.35 -13.44
N ASP A 76 11.61 -11.37 -12.81
CA ASP A 76 10.84 -12.60 -12.57
C ASP A 76 10.32 -13.19 -13.89
N GLY A 77 9.83 -12.36 -14.81
CA GLY A 77 9.39 -12.79 -16.15
C GLY A 77 10.50 -13.36 -17.03
N LEU A 78 11.73 -12.86 -16.89
CA LEU A 78 12.92 -13.37 -17.57
C LEU A 78 13.58 -14.56 -16.85
N GLY A 79 13.05 -14.97 -15.68
CA GLY A 79 13.59 -16.08 -14.89
C GLY A 79 14.96 -15.81 -14.27
N LEU A 80 15.40 -14.54 -14.19
CA LEU A 80 16.73 -14.18 -13.68
C LEU A 80 16.89 -14.54 -12.20
N THR A 81 15.81 -14.44 -11.41
CA THR A 81 15.79 -14.78 -9.99
C THR A 81 15.98 -16.27 -9.73
N ALA A 82 15.59 -17.14 -10.67
CA ALA A 82 15.79 -18.59 -10.58
C ALA A 82 17.24 -19.03 -10.86
N GLN A 83 18.07 -18.16 -11.46
CA GLN A 83 19.43 -18.46 -11.88
C GLN A 83 20.51 -18.02 -10.87
N ILE A 84 20.13 -17.34 -9.79
CA ILE A 84 21.06 -16.78 -8.80
C ILE A 84 21.23 -17.74 -7.61
N PRO A 85 22.43 -18.30 -7.37
CA PRO A 85 22.73 -19.02 -6.13
C PRO A 85 22.53 -18.09 -4.93
N HIS A 86 21.85 -18.54 -3.87
CA HIS A 86 21.47 -17.71 -2.71
C HIS A 86 20.48 -16.57 -2.99
N ALA A 87 19.68 -16.65 -4.07
CA ALA A 87 18.59 -15.70 -4.36
C ALA A 87 17.65 -15.45 -3.17
N TYR A 88 17.54 -16.38 -2.22
CA TYR A 88 16.69 -16.24 -1.03
C TYR A 88 16.97 -14.96 -0.23
N ALA A 89 18.24 -14.59 0.01
CA ALA A 89 18.57 -13.39 0.77
C ALA A 89 18.19 -12.09 0.02
N PHE A 90 18.40 -12.08 -1.29
CA PHE A 90 18.01 -10.97 -2.16
C PHE A 90 16.48 -10.83 -2.23
N VAL A 91 15.76 -11.94 -2.43
CA VAL A 91 14.29 -11.97 -2.47
C VAL A 91 13.70 -11.52 -1.13
N LEU A 92 14.26 -11.97 -0.01
CA LEU A 92 13.86 -11.53 1.33
C LEU A 92 14.09 -10.02 1.52
N GLY A 93 15.25 -9.51 1.09
CA GLY A 93 15.56 -8.08 1.15
C GLY A 93 14.56 -7.21 0.38
N VAL A 94 14.24 -7.58 -0.87
CA VAL A 94 13.23 -6.88 -1.68
C VAL A 94 11.84 -6.96 -1.03
N LYS A 95 11.50 -8.09 -0.42
CA LYS A 95 10.23 -8.25 0.30
C LYS A 95 10.10 -7.38 1.53
N LEU A 96 11.19 -7.23 2.31
CA LEU A 96 11.21 -6.31 3.44
C LEU A 96 11.02 -4.86 3.00
N ILE A 97 11.60 -4.47 1.85
CA ILE A 97 11.39 -3.14 1.25
C ILE A 97 9.91 -2.97 0.83
N GLU A 98 9.30 -3.96 0.20
CA GLU A 98 7.88 -3.93 -0.19
C GLU A 98 6.95 -3.76 1.02
N ILE A 99 7.16 -4.55 2.07
CA ILE A 99 6.37 -4.47 3.31
C ILE A 99 6.56 -3.10 3.98
N GLY A 100 7.82 -2.66 4.13
CA GLY A 100 8.12 -1.36 4.72
C GLY A 100 7.50 -0.20 3.95
N ALA A 101 7.59 -0.24 2.61
CA ALA A 101 6.97 0.74 1.74
C ALA A 101 5.44 0.74 1.86
N LEU A 102 4.80 -0.44 1.89
CA LEU A 102 3.35 -0.54 2.07
C LEU A 102 2.90 0.08 3.39
N ILE A 103 3.56 -0.27 4.51
CA ILE A 103 3.25 0.28 5.83
C ILE A 103 3.43 1.79 5.84
N TYR A 104 4.52 2.28 5.25
CA TYR A 104 4.84 3.70 5.18
C TYR A 104 3.82 4.49 4.34
N PHE A 105 3.56 4.07 3.11
CA PHE A 105 2.67 4.82 2.21
C PHE A 105 1.22 4.79 2.68
N THR A 106 0.78 3.73 3.37
CA THR A 106 -0.56 3.66 3.98
C THR A 106 -0.67 4.49 5.26
N LYS A 107 0.45 4.83 5.92
CA LYS A 107 0.45 5.75 7.06
C LYS A 107 0.16 7.19 6.63
N ILE A 108 0.66 7.61 5.47
CA ILE A 108 0.50 8.99 4.96
C ILE A 108 -0.94 9.49 5.01
N PRO A 109 -1.95 8.82 4.43
CA PRO A 109 -3.31 9.31 4.47
C PRO A 109 -3.90 9.28 5.89
N ALA A 110 -3.55 8.28 6.73
CA ALA A 110 -4.02 8.24 8.12
C ALA A 110 -3.55 9.47 8.91
N ASP A 111 -2.25 9.79 8.82
CA ASP A 111 -1.68 10.97 9.49
C ASP A 111 -2.21 12.29 8.88
N LEU A 112 -2.38 12.34 7.55
CA LEU A 112 -2.89 13.51 6.85
C LEU A 112 -4.32 13.86 7.28
N PHE A 113 -5.21 12.86 7.28
CA PHE A 113 -6.60 13.09 7.65
C PHE A 113 -6.75 13.41 9.13
N ALA A 114 -5.97 12.77 10.01
CA ALA A 114 -5.95 13.10 11.43
C ALA A 114 -5.56 14.57 11.66
N ARG A 115 -4.51 15.04 10.98
CA ARG A 115 -4.11 16.45 11.04
C ARG A 115 -5.20 17.39 10.53
N TRP A 116 -5.85 17.07 9.41
CA TRP A 116 -6.95 17.90 8.90
C TRP A 116 -8.17 17.89 9.83
N GLU A 117 -8.44 16.79 10.54
CA GLU A 117 -9.50 16.74 11.56
C GLU A 117 -9.22 17.72 12.71
N GLU A 118 -7.97 17.78 13.17
CA GLU A 118 -7.53 18.70 14.23
C GLU A 118 -7.51 20.17 13.77
N GLU A 119 -7.07 20.43 12.53
CA GLU A 119 -6.90 21.79 12.00
C GLU A 119 -8.21 22.44 11.52
N GLU A 120 -9.17 21.65 11.04
CA GLU A 120 -10.39 22.16 10.41
C GLU A 120 -11.69 21.87 11.18
N GLU A 121 -11.60 21.36 12.42
CA GLU A 121 -12.74 20.96 13.27
C GLU A 121 -13.75 20.04 12.55
N GLY A 122 -13.29 19.25 11.59
CA GLY A 122 -14.13 18.29 10.87
C GLY A 122 -14.38 17.03 11.69
N GLU A 123 -15.51 16.34 11.48
CA GLU A 123 -15.70 14.97 11.97
C GLU A 123 -15.49 13.99 10.81
N TYR A 124 -14.26 13.54 10.60
CA TYR A 124 -13.96 12.51 9.59
C TYR A 124 -13.82 11.11 10.20
N HIS A 125 -13.94 11.00 11.53
CA HIS A 125 -13.81 9.74 12.27
C HIS A 125 -12.46 9.04 12.01
N THR A 126 -11.39 9.81 11.93
CA THR A 126 -10.05 9.32 11.49
C THR A 126 -9.47 8.27 12.42
N ARG A 127 -9.94 8.21 13.68
CA ARG A 127 -9.61 7.16 14.64
C ARG A 127 -9.81 5.75 14.08
N ARG A 128 -10.88 5.50 13.31
CA ARG A 128 -11.12 4.19 12.69
C ARG A 128 -10.05 3.86 11.65
N LEU A 129 -9.73 4.82 10.78
CA LEU A 129 -8.67 4.69 9.77
C LEU A 129 -7.30 4.40 10.41
N THR A 130 -6.97 5.09 11.51
CA THR A 130 -5.71 4.87 12.25
C THR A 130 -5.64 3.47 12.85
N VAL A 131 -6.73 2.97 13.45
CA VAL A 131 -6.80 1.59 13.97
C VAL A 131 -6.69 0.58 12.84
N ALA A 132 -7.38 0.81 11.71
CA ALA A 132 -7.28 -0.06 10.55
C ALA A 132 -5.85 -0.09 9.98
N TRP A 133 -5.15 1.05 9.95
CA TRP A 133 -3.75 1.14 9.57
C TRP A 133 -2.85 0.35 10.52
N GLN A 134 -3.04 0.46 11.84
CA GLN A 134 -2.27 -0.32 12.82
C GLN A 134 -2.44 -1.82 12.60
N ASN A 135 -3.66 -2.28 12.30
CA ASN A 135 -3.94 -3.67 11.97
C ASN A 135 -3.20 -4.10 10.69
N VAL A 136 -3.19 -3.26 9.65
CA VAL A 136 -2.37 -3.50 8.45
C VAL A 136 -0.89 -3.59 8.82
N ALA A 137 -0.35 -2.63 9.57
CA ALA A 137 1.06 -2.61 9.92
C ALA A 137 1.50 -3.87 10.69
N ILE A 138 0.73 -4.27 11.71
CA ILE A 138 1.01 -5.47 12.51
C ILE A 138 0.94 -6.73 11.65
N THR A 139 -0.11 -6.88 10.84
CA THR A 139 -0.32 -8.09 10.03
C THR A 139 0.70 -8.22 8.91
N GLN A 140 1.07 -7.10 8.27
CA GLN A 140 2.12 -7.06 7.25
C GLN A 140 3.51 -7.34 7.85
N ALA A 141 3.83 -6.79 9.02
CA ALA A 141 5.06 -7.12 9.72
C ALA A 141 5.10 -8.60 10.14
N ALA A 142 3.98 -9.13 10.66
CA ALA A 142 3.85 -10.54 11.01
C ALA A 142 3.96 -11.47 9.80
N SER A 143 3.62 -11.02 8.59
CA SER A 143 3.76 -11.80 7.35
C SER A 143 5.22 -12.24 7.10
N ILE A 144 6.21 -11.52 7.63
CA ILE A 144 7.63 -11.91 7.60
C ILE A 144 7.84 -13.26 8.29
N LEU A 145 7.11 -13.55 9.36
CA LEU A 145 7.18 -14.83 10.07
C LEU A 145 6.70 -16.00 9.19
N GLY A 146 5.85 -15.73 8.19
CA GLY A 146 5.42 -16.72 7.20
C GLY A 146 6.56 -17.30 6.35
N TYR A 147 7.69 -16.58 6.23
CA TYR A 147 8.90 -17.10 5.57
C TYR A 147 9.65 -18.12 6.43
N PHE A 148 9.51 -18.06 7.75
CA PHE A 148 10.19 -18.96 8.69
C PHE A 148 9.30 -20.10 9.16
N ILE A 149 7.98 -19.92 9.16
CA ILE A 149 7.02 -20.89 9.68
C ILE A 149 5.93 -21.17 8.65
N ARG A 150 6.00 -22.37 8.03
CA ARG A 150 5.13 -22.78 6.93
C ARG A 150 3.63 -22.79 7.29
N SER A 151 3.27 -23.08 8.54
CA SER A 151 1.88 -23.06 9.03
C SER A 151 1.27 -21.65 9.02
N PHE A 152 2.09 -20.61 9.21
CA PHE A 152 1.65 -19.22 9.16
C PHE A 152 1.44 -18.72 7.72
N ALA A 153 2.10 -19.36 6.73
CA ALA A 153 1.99 -18.99 5.33
C ALA A 153 0.59 -19.19 4.73
N MET A 154 -0.30 -19.98 5.35
CA MET A 154 -1.69 -20.14 4.88
C MET A 154 -2.68 -19.19 5.57
N LEU A 155 -2.49 -18.88 6.86
CA LEU A 155 -3.44 -18.09 7.65
C LEU A 155 -3.15 -16.59 7.60
N LEU A 156 -1.87 -16.19 7.68
CA LEU A 156 -1.49 -14.77 7.67
C LEU A 156 -1.94 -14.03 6.42
N PRO A 157 -1.86 -14.61 5.20
CA PRO A 157 -2.24 -13.85 4.03
C PRO A 157 -3.74 -13.54 3.98
N LEU A 158 -4.59 -14.45 4.44
CA LEU A 158 -6.03 -14.19 4.60
C LEU A 158 -6.28 -13.02 5.56
N VAL A 159 -5.58 -13.02 6.70
CA VAL A 159 -5.67 -11.94 7.69
C VAL A 159 -5.19 -10.61 7.08
N CYS A 160 -4.09 -10.61 6.32
CA CYS A 160 -3.57 -9.41 5.65
C CYS A 160 -4.55 -8.85 4.59
N VAL A 161 -5.25 -9.73 3.86
CA VAL A 161 -6.31 -9.32 2.93
C VAL A 161 -7.48 -8.68 3.68
N ILE A 162 -7.92 -9.28 4.78
CA ILE A 162 -9.03 -8.75 5.60
C ILE A 162 -8.67 -7.37 6.16
N THR A 163 -7.50 -7.22 6.79
CA THR A 163 -7.07 -5.92 7.34
C THR A 163 -6.91 -4.86 6.26
N THR A 164 -6.45 -5.25 5.08
CA THR A 164 -6.36 -4.38 3.90
C THR A 164 -7.73 -3.91 3.42
N ILE A 165 -8.72 -4.79 3.32
CA ILE A 165 -10.08 -4.43 2.92
C ILE A 165 -10.69 -3.45 3.91
N LEU A 166 -10.54 -3.72 5.21
CA LEU A 166 -11.03 -2.82 6.27
C LEU A 166 -10.38 -1.43 6.17
N TYR A 167 -9.06 -1.39 6.01
CA TYR A 167 -8.35 -0.13 5.82
C TYR A 167 -8.79 0.62 4.57
N LEU A 168 -8.94 -0.05 3.43
CA LEU A 168 -9.37 0.57 2.17
C LEU A 168 -10.80 1.10 2.22
N LYS A 169 -11.67 0.43 2.98
CA LYS A 169 -13.03 0.90 3.27
C LYS A 169 -12.97 2.19 4.08
N ASP A 170 -12.30 2.17 5.23
CA ASP A 170 -12.22 3.33 6.12
C ASP A 170 -11.54 4.52 5.42
N LEU A 171 -10.51 4.26 4.60
CA LEU A 171 -9.85 5.28 3.79
C LEU A 171 -10.84 5.92 2.80
N ARG A 172 -11.71 5.11 2.18
CA ARG A 172 -12.72 5.62 1.25
C ARG A 172 -13.73 6.51 1.95
N ASP A 173 -14.19 6.08 3.12
CA ASP A 173 -15.19 6.79 3.90
C ASP A 173 -14.66 8.18 4.32
N VAL A 174 -13.43 8.23 4.84
CA VAL A 174 -12.75 9.49 5.20
C VAL A 174 -12.53 10.39 3.98
N MET A 175 -12.11 9.82 2.85
CA MET A 175 -11.92 10.58 1.61
C MET A 175 -13.23 11.17 1.06
N ASN A 176 -14.33 10.45 1.18
CA ASN A 176 -15.65 10.93 0.77
C ASN A 176 -16.12 12.06 1.71
N ALA A 177 -15.98 11.88 3.02
CA ALA A 177 -16.34 12.91 4.01
C ALA A 177 -15.57 14.23 3.75
N ARG A 178 -14.27 14.14 3.45
CA ARG A 178 -13.47 15.29 3.05
C ARG A 178 -13.98 15.94 1.78
N GLN A 179 -14.37 15.15 0.78
CA GLN A 179 -14.87 15.69 -0.47
C GLN A 179 -16.18 16.45 -0.27
N THR A 180 -17.13 15.92 0.50
CA THR A 180 -18.40 16.59 0.82
C THR A 180 -18.16 17.94 1.49
N GLN A 181 -17.28 18.00 2.49
CA GLN A 181 -16.99 19.25 3.18
C GLN A 181 -16.33 20.30 2.26
N LEU A 182 -15.47 19.87 1.32
CA LEU A 182 -14.88 20.79 0.32
C LEU A 182 -15.93 21.34 -0.64
N GLU A 183 -16.94 20.53 -1.00
CA GLU A 183 -18.07 20.95 -1.82
C GLU A 183 -18.93 21.98 -1.05
N GLU A 184 -19.28 21.70 0.21
CA GLU A 184 -20.04 22.62 1.07
C GLU A 184 -19.33 23.96 1.29
N LYS A 185 -18.01 23.95 1.54
CA LYS A 185 -17.21 25.19 1.68
C LYS A 185 -17.09 26.00 0.38
N SER A 186 -17.29 25.37 -0.78
CA SER A 186 -17.22 26.07 -2.07
C SER A 186 -18.54 26.73 -2.48
N GLU A 187 -19.65 26.28 -1.87
CA GLU A 187 -21.00 26.81 -2.10
C GLU A 187 -21.40 27.93 -1.12
N ALA A 188 -20.64 28.10 -0.03
CA ALA A 188 -20.81 29.14 1.00
C ALA A 188 -20.01 30.42 0.69
#